data_AF-A0A973GYF1-F1
#
_entry.id   AF-A0A973GYF1-F1
#
_cell.length_a   1.000
_cell.length_b   1.000
_cell.length_c   1.000
_cell.angle_alpha   90.00
_cell.angle_beta   90.00
_cell.angle_gamma   90.00
#
_symmetry.space_group_name_H-M   'P 1'
#
loop_
_entity.id
_entity.type
_entity.pdbx_description
1 polymer ?
#
loop_
_entity_poly.entity_id
_entity_poly.type
_entity_poly.pdbx_seq_one_letter_code
_entity_poly.pdbx_strand_id
1 'polypeptide(L)'
;MDLLLKGWTFFAQNILTVPAYFIGLMTLLGYILLKKPWYESFAGFIKATVGFLILGVGSGGLVSNFRPILVGLKDRFQLSAMVIDPYFGQNAVTAGLTDLGRSFSAVMILLF
;
A
#
# COMPACT_ATOMS: atom_id res chain seq x y z
N MET A 1 24.31 17.99 -7.52
CA MET A 1 22.97 17.91 -6.89
C MET A 1 22.08 16.90 -7.60
N ASP A 2 22.04 16.87 -8.93
CA ASP A 2 21.17 15.96 -9.68
C ASP A 2 21.46 14.47 -9.51
N LEU A 3 22.72 14.08 -9.33
CA LEU A 3 23.09 12.66 -9.14
C LEU A 3 22.66 12.13 -7.78
N LEU A 4 22.79 12.96 -6.73
CA LEU A 4 22.29 12.67 -5.38
C LEU A 4 20.76 12.64 -5.34
N LEU A 5 20.11 13.61 -5.99
CA LEU A 5 18.65 13.64 -6.11
C LEU A 5 18.12 12.44 -6.87
N LYS A 6 18.74 12.04 -7.99
CA LYS A 6 18.39 10.80 -8.70
C LYS A 6 18.53 9.56 -7.83
N GLY A 7 19.64 9.43 -7.11
CA GLY A 7 19.86 8.31 -6.19
C GLY A 7 18.81 8.27 -5.08
N TRP A 8 18.49 9.43 -4.50
CA TRP A 8 17.47 9.58 -3.47
C TRP A 8 16.07 9.25 -3.99
N THR A 9 15.66 9.81 -5.15
CA THR A 9 14.34 9.53 -5.74
C THR A 9 14.20 8.07 -6.11
N PHE A 10 15.27 7.44 -6.63
CA PHE A 10 15.27 6.02 -6.93
C PHE A 10 15.04 5.19 -5.67
N PHE A 11 15.77 5.46 -4.59
CA PHE A 11 15.60 4.77 -3.31
C PHE A 11 14.20 4.99 -2.73
N ALA A 12 13.72 6.23 -2.73
CA ALA A 12 12.40 6.58 -2.20
C ALA A 12 11.28 5.85 -2.95
N GLN A 13 11.32 5.86 -4.29
CA GLN A 13 10.25 5.28 -5.13
C GLN A 13 10.28 3.75 -5.20
N ASN A 14 11.47 3.14 -5.14
CA ASN A 14 11.59 1.70 -5.32
C ASN A 14 11.64 0.92 -4.00
N ILE A 15 12.04 1.57 -2.90
CA ILE A 15 12.22 0.90 -1.61
C ILE A 15 11.27 1.45 -0.55
N LEU A 16 11.16 2.78 -0.38
CA LEU A 16 10.34 3.35 0.70
C LEU A 16 8.84 3.34 0.37
N THR A 17 8.45 3.61 -0.87
CA THR A 17 7.03 3.63 -1.28
C THR A 17 6.48 2.26 -1.63
N VAL A 18 7.33 1.24 -1.71
CA VAL A 18 6.90 -0.15 -1.93
C VAL A 18 6.66 -0.78 -0.55
N PRO A 19 5.40 -1.12 -0.20
CA PRO A 19 5.07 -1.55 1.16
C PRO A 19 5.83 -2.79 1.63
N ALA A 20 6.10 -3.74 0.70
CA ALA A 20 6.82 -4.97 1.03
C ALA A 20 8.23 -4.70 1.56
N TYR A 21 8.98 -3.84 0.86
CA TYR A 21 10.34 -3.48 1.25
C TYR A 21 10.35 -2.55 2.47
N PHE A 22 9.37 -1.65 2.58
CA PHE A 22 9.22 -0.81 3.76
C PHE A 22 9.01 -1.64 5.05
N ILE A 23 8.08 -2.60 5.03
CA ILE A 23 7.84 -3.51 6.16
C ILE A 23 9.06 -4.40 6.42
N GLY A 24 9.74 -4.86 5.37
CA GLY A 24 11.00 -5.58 5.47
C GLY A 24 12.06 -4.77 6.24
N LEU A 25 12.29 -3.52 5.83
CA LEU A 25 13.27 -2.62 6.47
C LEU A 25 12.90 -2.29 7.91
N MET A 26 11.62 -2.09 8.22
CA MET A 26 11.13 -1.91 9.59
C MET A 26 11.43 -3.15 10.45
N THR A 27 11.25 -4.35 9.89
CA THR A 27 11.59 -5.60 10.58
C THR A 27 13.09 -5.75 10.82
N LEU A 28 13.91 -5.41 9.83
CA LEU A 28 15.38 -5.40 9.94
C LEU A 28 15.83 -4.46 11.06
N LEU A 29 15.33 -3.22 11.04
CA LEU A 29 15.61 -2.21 12.07
C LEU A 29 15.17 -2.69 13.45
N GLY A 30 13.99 -3.29 13.57
CA GLY A 30 13.50 -3.87 14.81
C GLY A 30 14.44 -4.94 15.37
N TYR A 31 14.91 -5.88 14.55
CA TYR A 31 15.83 -6.92 15.01
C TYR A 31 17.23 -6.39 15.35
N ILE A 32 17.73 -5.39 14.63
CA ILE A 32 18.99 -4.71 14.97
C ILE A 32 18.85 -4.00 16.33
N LEU A 33 17.74 -3.30 16.58
CA LEU A 33 17.47 -2.63 17.85
C LEU A 33 17.35 -3.63 19.02
N LEU A 34 16.80 -4.82 18.75
CA LEU A 34 16.74 -5.94 19.70
C LEU A 34 18.09 -6.66 19.87
N LYS A 35 19.16 -6.19 19.23
CA LYS A 35 20.52 -6.78 19.25
C LYS A 35 20.55 -8.26 18.87
N LYS A 36 19.65 -8.66 17.97
CA LYS A 36 19.62 -10.02 17.42
C LYS A 36 20.83 -10.24 16.51
N PRO A 37 21.32 -11.49 16.38
CA PRO A 37 22.44 -11.76 15.49
C PRO A 37 22.08 -11.41 14.04
N TRP A 38 23.09 -11.04 13.25
CA TRP A 38 22.91 -10.51 11.89
C TRP A 38 22.10 -11.43 10.98
N TYR A 39 22.33 -12.74 11.05
CA TYR A 39 21.61 -13.73 10.25
C TYR A 39 20.13 -13.81 10.61
N GLU A 40 19.75 -13.62 11.88
CA GLU A 40 18.33 -13.56 12.30
C GLU A 40 17.66 -12.28 11.79
N SER A 41 18.37 -11.15 11.86
CA SER A 41 17.86 -9.87 11.38
C SER A 41 17.58 -9.91 9.88
N PHE A 42 18.52 -10.46 9.11
CA PHE A 42 18.37 -10.60 7.65
C PHE A 42 17.31 -11.65 7.27
N ALA A 43 17.25 -12.79 7.97
CA ALA A 43 16.18 -13.76 7.77
C ALA A 43 14.80 -13.15 8.08
N GLY A 44 14.74 -12.29 9.10
CA GLY A 44 13.58 -11.49 9.47
C GLY A 44 13.10 -10.57 8.35
N PHE A 45 14.03 -9.81 7.77
CA PHE A 45 13.78 -8.95 6.60
C PHE A 45 13.18 -9.73 5.43
N ILE A 46 13.77 -10.88 5.08
CA ILE A 46 13.27 -11.73 4.00
C ILE A 46 11.87 -12.24 4.32
N LYS A 47 11.64 -12.79 5.52
CA LYS A 47 10.33 -13.31 5.93
C LYS A 47 9.24 -12.26 5.86
N ALA A 48 9.52 -11.05 6.35
CA ALA A 48 8.56 -9.94 6.32
C ALA A 48 8.23 -9.50 4.89
N THR A 49 9.27 -9.36 4.06
CA THR A 49 9.10 -8.96 2.65
C THR A 49 8.31 -10.01 1.87
N VAL A 50 8.71 -11.29 1.97
CA VAL A 50 8.04 -12.40 1.29
C VAL A 50 6.61 -12.58 1.79
N GLY A 51 6.38 -12.47 3.11
CA GLY A 51 5.04 -12.54 3.69
C GLY A 51 4.12 -11.49 3.10
N PHE A 52 4.58 -10.25 2.97
CA PHE A 52 3.79 -9.19 2.34
C PHE A 52 3.53 -9.47 0.84
N LEU A 53 4.53 -9.95 0.10
CA LEU A 53 4.35 -10.28 -1.32
C LEU A 53 3.32 -11.39 -1.52
N ILE A 54 3.32 -12.43 -0.68
CA ILE A 54 2.31 -13.50 -0.72
C ILE A 54 0.91 -12.93 -0.47
N LEU A 55 0.76 -12.06 0.53
CA LEU A 55 -0.51 -11.38 0.81
C LEU A 55 -0.97 -10.50 -0.36
N GLY A 56 -0.04 -9.79 -1.01
CA GLY A 56 -0.31 -8.98 -2.18
C GLY A 56 -0.84 -9.80 -3.36
N VAL A 57 -0.19 -10.94 -3.67
CA VAL A 57 -0.63 -11.84 -4.73
C VAL A 57 -1.97 -12.49 -4.39
N GLY A 58 -2.15 -12.96 -3.14
CA GLY A 58 -3.40 -13.58 -2.69
C GLY A 58 -4.59 -12.62 -2.73
N SER A 59 -4.43 -11.41 -2.20
CA SER A 59 -5.48 -10.38 -2.21
C SER A 59 -5.79 -9.89 -3.62
N GLY A 60 -4.78 -9.66 -4.47
CA GLY A 60 -4.97 -9.29 -5.87
C GLY A 60 -5.72 -10.36 -6.65
N GLY A 61 -5.39 -11.63 -6.43
CA GLY A 61 -6.10 -12.77 -7.02
C GLY A 61 -7.56 -12.84 -6.60
N LEU A 62 -7.85 -12.66 -5.31
CA LEU A 62 -9.23 -12.59 -4.80
C LEU A 62 -10.00 -11.44 -5.45
N VAL A 63 -9.46 -10.22 -5.41
CA VAL A 63 -10.11 -9.04 -5.98
C VAL A 63 -10.38 -9.20 -7.47
N SER A 64 -9.42 -9.73 -8.24
CA SER A 64 -9.58 -9.94 -9.69
C SER A 64 -10.65 -10.98 -10.02
N ASN A 65 -10.82 -12.02 -9.20
CA ASN A 65 -11.82 -13.07 -9.43
C ASN A 65 -13.21 -12.66 -8.91
N PHE A 66 -13.28 -11.96 -7.79
CA PHE A 66 -14.54 -11.59 -7.15
C PHE A 66 -15.16 -10.29 -7.72
N ARG A 67 -14.35 -9.33 -8.21
CA ARG A 67 -14.90 -8.08 -8.79
C ARG A 67 -15.87 -8.32 -9.95
N PRO A 68 -15.58 -9.18 -10.94
CA PRO A 68 -16.52 -9.46 -12.03
C PRO A 68 -17.83 -10.10 -11.54
N ILE A 69 -17.77 -10.95 -10.51
CA ILE A 69 -18.95 -11.58 -9.91
C ILE A 69 -19.83 -10.52 -9.25
N LEU A 70 -19.23 -9.60 -8.49
CA LEU A 70 -19.96 -8.51 -7.84
C LEU A 70 -20.62 -7.55 -8.85
N VAL A 71 -19.92 -7.22 -9.93
CA VAL A 71 -20.48 -6.40 -11.02
C VAL A 71 -21.61 -7.13 -11.75
N GLY A 72 -21.45 -8.42 -12.06
CA GLY A 72 -22.50 -9.21 -12.69
C GLY A 72 -23.77 -9.35 -11.84
N LEU A 73 -23.62 -9.47 -10.52
CA LEU A 73 -24.77 -9.46 -9.59
C LEU A 73 -25.43 -8.09 -9.53
N LYS A 74 -24.66 -7.00 -9.51
CA LYS A 74 -25.18 -5.63 -9.54
C LYS A 74 -26.07 -5.40 -10.77
N ASP A 75 -25.59 -5.78 -11.95
CA ASP A 75 -26.29 -5.57 -13.22
C ASP A 75 -27.55 -6.44 -13.33
N ARG A 76 -27.48 -7.70 -12.87
CA ARG A 76 -28.61 -8.63 -12.94
C ARG A 76 -29.75 -8.28 -11.97
N PHE A 77 -29.42 -7.79 -10.78
CA PHE A 77 -30.40 -7.47 -9.73
C PHE A 77 -30.73 -5.97 -9.63
N GLN A 78 -30.25 -5.14 -10.57
CA GLN A 78 -30.43 -3.68 -10.59
C GLN A 78 -30.12 -3.01 -9.24
N LEU A 79 -29.11 -3.52 -8.54
CA LEU A 79 -28.73 -2.98 -7.24
C LEU A 79 -28.06 -1.61 -7.46
N SER A 80 -28.75 -0.53 -7.07
CA SER A 80 -28.13 0.81 -6.92
C SER A 80 -27.22 0.82 -5.69
N ALA A 81 -26.17 0.02 -5.71
CA ALA A 81 -25.17 0.00 -4.67
C ALA A 81 -24.15 1.10 -4.95
N MET A 82 -24.07 2.08 -4.03
CA MET A 82 -22.90 2.94 -3.87
C MET A 82 -21.66 2.03 -3.84
N VAL A 83 -20.67 2.33 -4.68
CA VAL A 83 -19.46 1.50 -4.77
C VAL A 83 -18.69 1.69 -3.46
N ILE A 84 -18.87 0.77 -2.51
CA ILE A 84 -18.05 0.69 -1.29
C ILE A 84 -16.70 0.05 -1.67
N ASP A 85 -15.98 0.69 -2.59
CA ASP A 85 -14.60 0.36 -2.94
C ASP A 85 -13.71 1.48 -2.39
N PRO A 86 -12.69 1.15 -1.57
CA PRO A 86 -11.81 2.13 -0.96
C PRO A 86 -11.12 3.04 -1.98
N TYR A 87 -10.78 2.53 -3.17
CA TYR A 87 -10.13 3.32 -4.22
C TYR A 87 -11.13 4.27 -4.90
N PHE A 88 -12.38 3.84 -5.08
CA PHE A 88 -13.43 4.71 -5.60
C PHE A 88 -13.76 5.85 -4.62
N GLY A 89 -13.86 5.54 -3.33
CA GLY A 89 -13.98 6.53 -2.26
C GLY A 89 -12.76 7.46 -2.18
N GLN A 90 -11.55 6.91 -2.29
CA GLN A 90 -10.31 7.70 -2.29
C GLN A 90 -10.25 8.69 -3.45
N ASN A 91 -10.63 8.27 -4.67
CA ASN A 91 -10.66 9.15 -5.83
C ASN A 91 -11.70 10.26 -5.68
N ALA A 92 -12.90 9.95 -5.18
CA ALA A 92 -13.95 10.93 -4.93
C ALA A 92 -13.54 11.98 -3.89
N VAL A 93 -12.91 11.53 -2.79
CA VAL A 93 -12.38 12.43 -1.75
C VAL A 93 -11.22 13.27 -2.30
N THR A 94 -10.32 12.67 -3.08
CA THR A 94 -9.20 13.40 -3.69
C THR A 94 -9.68 14.51 -4.63
N ALA A 95 -10.68 14.23 -5.47
CA ALA A 95 -11.30 15.22 -6.34
C ALA A 95 -11.93 16.37 -5.53
N GLY A 96 -12.75 16.05 -4.52
CA GLY A 96 -13.38 17.07 -3.68
C GLY A 96 -12.39 17.92 -2.89
N LEU A 97 -11.27 17.35 -2.43
CA LEU A 97 -10.23 18.12 -1.74
C LEU A 97 -9.43 19.00 -2.70
N THR A 98 -9.21 18.55 -3.93
CA THR A 98 -8.50 19.33 -4.95
C THR A 98 -9.29 20.58 -5.33
N ASP A 99 -10.62 20.48 -5.42
CA ASP A 99 -11.50 21.64 -5.64
C ASP A 99 -11.45 22.65 -4.48
N LEU A 100 -11.13 22.19 -3.27
CA LEU A 100 -10.92 23.01 -2.08
C LEU A 100 -9.47 23.50 -1.92
N GLY A 101 -8.58 23.21 -2.88
CA GLY A 101 -7.15 23.55 -2.83
C GLY A 101 -6.37 22.79 -1.75
N ARG A 102 -6.87 21.64 -1.28
CA ARG A 102 -6.25 20.81 -0.24
C ARG A 102 -5.80 19.47 -0.82
N SER A 103 -4.69 18.95 -0.32
CA SER A 103 -4.21 17.62 -0.68
C SER A 103 -4.94 16.53 0.12
N PHE A 104 -5.03 15.33 -0.45
CA PHE A 104 -5.51 14.14 0.28
C PHE A 104 -4.72 13.88 1.58
N SER A 105 -3.45 14.30 1.65
CA SER A 105 -2.65 14.20 2.87
C SER A 105 -3.23 14.98 4.06
N ALA A 106 -4.01 16.04 3.82
CA ALA A 106 -4.68 16.79 4.88
C ALA A 106 -5.74 15.96 5.60
N VAL A 107 -6.43 15.07 4.89
CA VAL A 107 -7.39 14.13 5.49
C VAL A 107 -6.67 13.03 6.27
N MET A 108 -5.49 12.61 5.83
CA MET A 108 -4.69 11.61 6.56
C MET A 108 -4.22 12.12 7.91
N ILE A 109 -3.93 13.41 8.07
CA ILE A 109 -3.52 14.01 9.35
C ILE A 109 -4.67 14.01 10.38
N LEU A 110 -5.93 14.14 9.93
CA LEU A 110 -7.11 14.17 10.80
C LEU A 110 -7.57 12.80 11.29
N LEU A 111 -7.06 11.71 10.70
CA LEU A 111 -7.40 10.33 11.07
C LEU A 111 -6.47 9.75 12.15
N PHE A 112 -5.50 10.55 12.64
CA PHE A 112 -4.67 10.26 13.80
C PHE A 112 -5.11 11.11 14.98
#